data_AF-A0A9Q9M3W1-F1
#
_entry.id   AF-A0A9Q9M3W1-F1
#
_cell.length_a   1.000
_cell.length_b   1.000
_cell.length_c   1.000
_cell.angle_alpha   90.00
_cell.angle_beta   90.00
_cell.angle_gamma   90.00
#
_symmetry.space_group_name_H-M   'P 1'
#
loop_
_entity.id
_entity.type
_entity.pdbx_description
1 polymer ?
#
loop_
_entity_poly.entity_id
_entity_poly.type
_entity_poly.pdbx_seq_one_letter_code
_entity_poly.pdbx_strand_id
1 'polypeptide(L)'
;MIAKIGKGNDFGRLLRYLTRDERGEVLDMRHLASTKPREAAREMQVAAAVSIRCRKPVMHISISYDPSDKPPSDDDMRADAAEVLAALGLADNQALVIKHSDRNHRHFHIAANRVGSDGKAVIDSQSYPKTEAALRRVEARRGLSATPGRHAPSPTTGTRMSGGRRAINPHQHSAPESVRQALLTAKSWDGLHKELAHNGWQIENVQKGKRPAGAILIGPDGQRIAAGKIDRGATLSKLRARLGSEKTKSTANPISARTTSKKPLALAKPSGAIDWKKKRKSNPEQRLKDIAQIGAETAIQLVGTVSKAATPRGGLIGTNRKASTPTRKRKRPSARLGL
;
A
#
# COMPACT_ATOMS: atom_id res chain seq x y z
N MET A 1 -9.87 8.80 11.28
CA MET A 1 -9.01 7.80 10.61
C MET A 1 -9.24 7.72 9.10
N ILE A 2 -8.15 7.61 8.32
CA ILE A 2 -8.14 7.47 6.85
C ILE A 2 -7.26 6.29 6.44
N ALA A 3 -7.78 5.42 5.56
CA ALA A 3 -7.01 4.34 4.95
C ALA A 3 -6.67 4.62 3.47
N LYS A 4 -5.49 4.15 3.04
CA LYS A 4 -5.16 3.97 1.61
C LYS A 4 -4.76 2.53 1.36
N ILE A 5 -5.28 1.95 0.29
CA ILE A 5 -5.02 0.56 -0.10
C ILE A 5 -4.26 0.55 -1.43
N GLY A 6 -3.11 -0.12 -1.44
CA GLY A 6 -2.30 -0.44 -2.61
C GLY A 6 -2.18 -1.94 -2.81
N LYS A 7 -1.92 -2.37 -4.06
CA LYS A 7 -1.77 -3.79 -4.42
C LYS A 7 -0.52 -3.98 -5.25
N GLY A 8 0.26 -5.00 -4.94
CA GLY A 8 1.56 -5.25 -5.56
C GLY A 8 1.89 -6.73 -5.69
N ASN A 9 3.13 -7.04 -6.04
CA ASN A 9 3.59 -8.39 -6.31
C ASN A 9 4.98 -8.71 -5.73
N ASP A 10 5.50 -7.85 -4.87
CA ASP A 10 6.87 -7.93 -4.35
C ASP A 10 6.87 -7.55 -2.87
N PHE A 11 6.77 -8.56 -1.99
CA PHE A 11 6.81 -8.36 -0.53
C PHE A 11 8.19 -7.84 -0.10
N GLY A 12 9.26 -8.29 -0.74
CA GLY A 12 10.62 -7.87 -0.40
C GLY A 12 10.88 -6.39 -0.66
N ARG A 13 10.31 -5.83 -1.73
CA ARG A 13 10.33 -4.38 -1.97
C ARG A 13 9.49 -3.63 -0.95
N LEU A 14 8.27 -4.10 -0.68
CA LEU A 14 7.36 -3.43 0.25
C LEU A 14 7.94 -3.39 1.65
N LEU A 15 8.32 -4.54 2.23
CA LEU A 15 8.82 -4.59 3.60
C LEU A 15 10.13 -3.82 3.76
N ARG A 16 11.05 -3.90 2.78
CA ARG A 16 12.27 -3.08 2.80
C ARG A 16 11.97 -1.58 2.77
N TYR A 17 10.93 -1.16 2.05
CA TYR A 17 10.50 0.24 2.06
C TYR A 17 9.90 0.64 3.42
N LEU A 18 9.06 -0.23 4.00
CA LEU A 18 8.39 0.03 5.27
C LEU A 18 9.32 -0.04 6.48
N THR A 19 10.43 -0.78 6.42
CA THR A 19 11.34 -0.96 7.56
C THR A 19 12.70 -0.29 7.34
N ARG A 20 12.80 0.66 6.40
CA ARG A 20 14.06 1.31 6.05
C ARG A 20 14.49 2.31 7.14
N ASP A 21 15.80 2.38 7.43
CA ASP A 21 16.43 3.43 8.25
C ASP A 21 15.69 3.68 9.59
N GLU A 22 15.26 2.61 10.26
CA GLU A 22 14.48 2.65 11.52
C GLU A 22 13.15 3.43 11.46
N ARG A 23 12.69 3.86 10.28
CA ARG A 23 11.43 4.59 10.09
C ARG A 23 10.20 3.78 10.49
N GLY A 24 10.33 2.46 10.48
CA GLY A 24 9.25 1.53 10.75
C GLY A 24 9.58 0.56 11.87
N GLU A 25 8.77 0.62 12.92
CA GLU A 25 8.79 -0.35 14.02
C GLU A 25 7.76 -1.44 13.73
N VAL A 26 8.17 -2.70 13.78
CA VAL A 26 7.27 -3.85 13.57
C VAL A 26 6.50 -4.09 14.86
N LEU A 27 5.20 -3.87 14.82
CA LEU A 27 4.32 -4.10 15.97
C LEU A 27 3.84 -5.55 16.05
N ASP A 28 3.56 -6.18 14.90
CA ASP A 28 3.00 -7.52 14.83
C ASP A 28 3.41 -8.25 13.55
N MET A 29 3.58 -9.56 13.65
CA MET A 29 3.85 -10.49 12.55
C MET A 29 2.90 -11.68 12.71
N ARG A 30 1.90 -11.76 11.83
CA ARG A 30 0.77 -12.68 11.94
C ARG A 30 0.93 -13.83 10.97
N HIS A 31 0.69 -15.06 11.47
CA HIS A 31 0.72 -16.29 10.67
C HIS A 31 2.04 -16.52 9.92
N LEU A 32 3.13 -16.04 10.50
CA LEU A 32 4.48 -16.14 9.95
C LEU A 32 5.35 -16.94 10.93
N ALA A 33 6.14 -17.87 10.40
CA ALA A 33 7.16 -18.56 11.19
C ALA A 33 8.37 -17.65 11.46
N SER A 34 8.64 -16.73 10.53
CA SER A 34 9.76 -15.79 10.59
C SER A 34 9.52 -14.67 11.62
N THR A 35 10.57 -14.26 12.34
CA THR A 35 10.54 -13.10 13.25
C THR A 35 11.17 -11.83 12.67
N LYS A 36 11.72 -11.92 11.45
CA LYS A 36 12.39 -10.79 10.77
C LYS A 36 11.65 -10.42 9.48
N PRO A 37 11.43 -9.12 9.20
CA PRO A 37 10.71 -8.67 8.00
C PRO A 37 11.29 -9.19 6.68
N ARG A 38 12.62 -9.29 6.58
CA ARG A 38 13.29 -9.80 5.38
C ARG A 38 13.00 -11.28 5.12
N GLU A 39 12.92 -12.08 6.18
CA GLU A 39 12.62 -13.52 6.13
C GLU A 39 11.13 -13.72 5.87
N ALA A 40 10.26 -12.99 6.57
CA ALA A 40 8.83 -12.98 6.31
C ALA A 40 8.48 -12.59 4.87
N ALA A 41 9.17 -11.61 4.27
CA ALA A 41 8.98 -11.29 2.85
C ALA A 41 9.19 -12.51 1.94
N ARG A 42 10.19 -13.36 2.24
CA ARG A 42 10.48 -14.57 1.47
C ARG A 42 9.40 -15.61 1.70
N GLU A 43 9.05 -15.84 2.96
CA GLU A 43 7.98 -16.76 3.37
C GLU A 43 6.65 -16.41 2.66
N MET A 44 6.23 -15.15 2.72
CA MET A 44 5.03 -14.65 2.04
C MET A 44 5.13 -14.80 0.52
N GLN A 45 6.32 -14.60 -0.05
CA GLN A 45 6.53 -14.73 -1.49
C GLN A 45 6.39 -16.19 -1.96
N VAL A 46 6.83 -17.15 -1.14
CA VAL A 46 6.69 -18.60 -1.38
C VAL A 46 5.23 -19.01 -1.24
N ALA A 47 4.57 -18.64 -0.14
CA ALA A 47 3.15 -18.94 0.07
C ALA A 47 2.27 -18.36 -1.07
N ALA A 48 2.55 -17.12 -1.49
CA ALA A 48 1.84 -16.51 -2.61
C ALA A 48 2.05 -17.23 -3.95
N ALA A 49 3.15 -17.99 -4.13
CA ALA A 49 3.45 -18.69 -5.37
C ALA A 49 2.55 -19.91 -5.61
N VAL A 50 1.91 -20.44 -4.55
CA VAL A 50 0.90 -21.51 -4.62
C VAL A 50 -0.28 -21.09 -5.50
N SER A 51 -0.65 -19.80 -5.47
CA SER A 51 -1.75 -19.29 -6.30
C SER A 51 -1.30 -18.99 -7.74
N ILE A 52 -1.73 -19.81 -8.70
CA ILE A 52 -1.45 -19.57 -10.13
C ILE A 52 -2.23 -18.35 -10.68
N ARG A 53 -3.41 -18.06 -10.10
CA ARG A 53 -4.32 -17.00 -10.57
C ARG A 53 -3.99 -15.61 -10.00
N CYS A 54 -3.46 -15.54 -8.78
CA CYS A 54 -3.25 -14.25 -8.11
C CYS A 54 -2.02 -13.48 -8.64
N ARG A 55 -2.23 -12.49 -9.51
CA ARG A 55 -1.13 -11.67 -10.10
C ARG A 55 -0.55 -10.64 -9.13
N LYS A 56 -1.33 -10.20 -8.15
CA LYS A 56 -0.95 -9.18 -7.16
C LYS A 56 -1.25 -9.67 -5.73
N PRO A 57 -0.42 -10.57 -5.17
CA PRO A 57 -0.65 -11.14 -3.85
C PRO A 57 -0.44 -10.15 -2.71
N VAL A 58 0.33 -9.08 -2.91
CA VAL A 58 0.58 -8.08 -1.86
C VAL A 58 -0.61 -7.15 -1.74
N MET A 59 -1.15 -7.00 -0.52
CA MET A 59 -2.04 -5.91 -0.14
C MET A 59 -1.32 -5.02 0.88
N HIS A 60 -1.14 -3.75 0.52
CA HIS A 60 -0.56 -2.74 1.38
C HIS A 60 -1.66 -1.78 1.83
N ILE A 61 -1.80 -1.58 3.13
CA ILE A 61 -2.79 -0.66 3.69
C ILE A 61 -2.02 0.32 4.57
N SER A 62 -2.19 1.62 4.36
CA SER A 62 -1.73 2.64 5.31
C SER A 62 -2.92 3.23 6.03
N ILE A 63 -2.88 3.31 7.36
CA ILE A 63 -3.95 3.84 8.19
C ILE A 63 -3.40 5.00 9.00
N SER A 64 -3.97 6.18 8.81
CA SER A 64 -3.61 7.40 9.54
C SER A 64 -4.72 7.78 10.52
N TYR A 65 -4.33 8.14 11.74
CA TYR A 65 -5.21 8.71 12.74
C TYR A 65 -5.40 10.21 12.49
N ASP A 66 -6.48 10.78 13.02
CA ASP A 66 -6.63 12.24 12.99
C ASP A 66 -5.58 12.87 13.92
N PRO A 67 -4.88 13.95 13.50
CA PRO A 67 -3.91 14.62 14.36
C PRO A 67 -4.52 15.23 15.64
N SER A 68 -5.83 15.49 15.67
CA SER A 68 -6.54 16.04 16.83
C SER A 68 -6.99 14.98 17.84
N ASP A 69 -6.99 13.70 17.47
CA ASP A 69 -7.36 12.61 18.36
C ASP A 69 -6.25 12.28 19.36
N LYS A 70 -6.62 11.67 20.50
CA LYS A 70 -5.65 11.10 21.43
C LYS A 70 -4.75 10.08 20.69
N PRO A 71 -3.42 10.17 20.83
CA PRO A 71 -2.52 9.21 20.18
C PRO A 71 -2.85 7.76 20.58
N PRO A 72 -2.94 6.84 19.61
CA PRO A 72 -3.14 5.43 19.90
C PRO A 72 -1.88 4.82 20.53
N SER A 73 -2.08 3.83 21.40
CA SER A 73 -1.01 2.94 21.86
C SER A 73 -0.62 1.92 20.77
N ASP A 74 0.49 1.21 20.97
CA ASP A 74 0.90 0.14 20.05
C ASP A 74 -0.11 -1.02 20.05
N ASP A 75 -0.72 -1.32 21.21
CA ASP A 75 -1.77 -2.34 21.32
C ASP A 75 -3.05 -1.92 20.61
N ASP A 76 -3.42 -0.65 20.68
CA ASP A 76 -4.50 -0.10 19.87
C ASP A 76 -4.24 -0.29 18.38
N MET A 77 -3.01 0.01 17.91
CA MET A 77 -2.66 -0.18 16.50
C MET A 77 -2.71 -1.65 16.08
N ARG A 78 -2.31 -2.58 16.95
CA ARG A 78 -2.43 -4.03 16.70
C ARG A 78 -3.91 -4.44 16.59
N ALA A 79 -4.75 -3.99 17.51
CA ALA A 79 -6.18 -4.29 17.53
C ALA A 79 -6.89 -3.73 16.28
N ASP A 80 -6.60 -2.48 15.94
CA ASP A 80 -7.19 -1.82 14.76
C ASP A 80 -6.73 -2.49 13.46
N ALA A 81 -5.48 -2.94 13.39
CA ALA A 81 -4.97 -3.73 12.27
C ALA A 81 -5.70 -5.08 12.15
N ALA A 82 -5.92 -5.77 13.27
CA ALA A 82 -6.64 -7.04 13.31
C ALA A 82 -8.09 -6.90 12.83
N GLU A 83 -8.80 -5.84 13.23
CA GLU A 83 -10.16 -5.60 12.73
C GLU A 83 -10.19 -5.32 11.23
N VAL A 84 -9.24 -4.53 10.71
CA VAL A 84 -9.15 -4.26 9.28
C VAL A 84 -8.84 -5.53 8.49
N LEU A 85 -7.93 -6.38 8.99
CA LEU A 85 -7.64 -7.67 8.38
C LEU A 85 -8.89 -8.57 8.37
N ALA A 86 -9.60 -8.68 9.49
CA ALA A 86 -10.83 -9.46 9.59
C ALA A 86 -11.91 -8.97 8.63
N ALA A 87 -12.15 -7.66 8.56
CA ALA A 87 -13.13 -7.06 7.64
C ALA A 87 -12.81 -7.34 6.16
N LEU A 88 -11.53 -7.56 5.83
CA LEU A 88 -11.07 -7.89 4.48
C LEU A 88 -11.02 -9.40 4.21
N GLY A 89 -11.36 -10.24 5.18
CA GLY A 89 -11.22 -11.70 5.07
C GLY A 89 -9.76 -12.16 5.10
N LEU A 90 -8.89 -11.40 5.75
CA LEU A 90 -7.45 -11.63 5.87
C LEU A 90 -7.03 -11.99 7.31
N ALA A 91 -7.97 -12.37 8.19
CA ALA A 91 -7.69 -12.67 9.60
C ALA A 91 -6.65 -13.79 9.76
N ASP A 92 -6.72 -14.80 8.90
CA ASP A 92 -5.88 -16.00 8.90
C ASP A 92 -4.75 -15.94 7.86
N ASN A 93 -4.55 -14.76 7.25
CA ASN A 93 -3.53 -14.55 6.24
C ASN A 93 -2.26 -13.97 6.85
N GLN A 94 -1.11 -14.33 6.28
CA GLN A 94 0.17 -13.73 6.63
C GLN A 94 0.12 -12.20 6.54
N ALA A 95 0.51 -11.51 7.61
CA ALA A 95 0.53 -10.05 7.63
C ALA A 95 1.62 -9.50 8.55
N LEU A 96 2.10 -8.30 8.24
CA LEU A 96 2.92 -7.50 9.16
C LEU A 96 2.22 -6.17 9.44
N VAL A 97 2.29 -5.74 10.69
CA VAL A 97 1.85 -4.42 11.14
C VAL A 97 3.09 -3.60 11.49
N ILE A 98 3.29 -2.47 10.82
CA ILE A 98 4.46 -1.61 10.98
C ILE A 98 4.03 -0.19 11.30
N LYS A 99 4.42 0.33 12.47
CA LYS A 99 4.20 1.72 12.87
C LYS A 99 5.27 2.62 12.26
N HIS A 100 4.87 3.77 11.71
CA HIS A 100 5.78 4.79 11.20
C HIS A 100 5.71 6.05 12.07
N SER A 101 6.85 6.72 12.23
CA SER A 101 7.01 7.97 12.99
C SER A 101 7.52 9.14 12.13
N ASP A 102 7.50 9.00 10.81
CA ASP A 102 8.06 9.98 9.85
C ASP A 102 7.12 11.15 9.53
N ARG A 103 5.92 11.18 10.12
CA ARG A 103 4.88 12.19 9.91
C ARG A 103 4.45 12.77 11.24
N ASN A 104 3.93 14.00 11.21
CA ASN A 104 3.36 14.66 12.39
C ASN A 104 2.12 13.94 12.96
N HIS A 105 1.47 13.08 12.16
CA HIS A 105 0.35 12.26 12.62
C HIS A 105 0.75 10.78 12.73
N ARG A 106 0.22 10.13 13.75
CA ARG A 106 0.40 8.69 13.95
C ARG A 106 -0.24 7.91 12.81
N HIS A 107 0.49 6.94 12.29
CA HIS A 107 -0.01 6.04 11.27
C HIS A 107 0.76 4.72 11.31
N PHE A 108 0.13 3.70 10.77
CA PHE A 108 0.75 2.39 10.62
C PHE A 108 0.41 1.79 9.25
N HIS A 109 1.14 0.75 8.91
CA HIS A 109 1.03 0.02 7.68
C HIS A 109 0.73 -1.44 7.94
N ILE A 110 -0.15 -2.01 7.12
CA ILE A 110 -0.39 -3.45 7.04
C ILE A 110 0.18 -3.92 5.71
N ALA A 111 1.08 -4.89 5.74
CA ALA A 111 1.53 -5.63 4.58
C ALA A 111 0.98 -7.06 4.67
N ALA A 112 -0.07 -7.36 3.92
CA ALA A 112 -0.78 -8.64 3.98
C ALA A 112 -0.58 -9.46 2.69
N ASN A 113 -0.48 -10.78 2.84
CA ASN A 113 -0.57 -11.72 1.74
C ASN A 113 -2.03 -12.05 1.46
N ARG A 114 -2.51 -11.73 0.27
CA ARG A 114 -3.87 -12.06 -0.14
C ARG A 114 -4.10 -13.54 -0.33
N VAL A 115 -3.05 -14.32 -0.59
CA VAL A 115 -3.15 -15.77 -0.79
C VAL A 115 -3.16 -16.43 0.58
N GLY A 116 -4.26 -17.11 0.90
CA GLY A 116 -4.40 -17.89 2.12
C GLY A 116 -3.66 -19.23 2.05
N SER A 117 -3.71 -19.98 3.15
CA SER A 117 -3.14 -21.33 3.25
C SER A 117 -3.75 -22.32 2.24
N ASP A 118 -4.98 -22.08 1.79
CA ASP A 118 -5.69 -22.85 0.76
C ASP A 118 -5.24 -22.52 -0.68
N GLY A 119 -4.26 -21.62 -0.85
CA GLY A 119 -3.76 -21.18 -2.15
C GLY A 119 -4.72 -20.24 -2.91
N LYS A 120 -5.87 -19.89 -2.33
CA LYS A 120 -6.83 -18.94 -2.91
C LYS A 120 -6.51 -17.54 -2.45
N ALA A 121 -6.66 -16.60 -3.36
CA ALA A 121 -6.52 -15.19 -3.02
C ALA A 121 -7.86 -14.63 -2.56
N VAL A 122 -7.87 -13.85 -1.48
CA VAL A 122 -9.06 -13.11 -1.06
C VAL A 122 -9.56 -12.21 -2.19
N ILE A 123 -10.88 -12.16 -2.31
CA ILE A 123 -11.56 -11.27 -3.23
C ILE A 123 -11.36 -9.84 -2.72
N ASP A 124 -10.77 -9.01 -3.57
CA ASP A 124 -10.43 -7.62 -3.24
C ASP A 124 -11.42 -6.61 -3.82
N SER A 125 -12.60 -7.09 -4.23
CA SER A 125 -13.77 -6.25 -4.45
C SER A 125 -14.22 -5.70 -3.11
N GLN A 126 -14.75 -4.47 -3.11
CA GLN A 126 -15.22 -3.81 -1.90
C GLN A 126 -14.16 -3.58 -0.79
N SER A 127 -12.85 -3.76 -1.05
CA SER A 127 -11.82 -3.52 -0.01
C SER A 127 -11.89 -2.11 0.58
N TYR A 128 -12.12 -1.08 -0.25
CA TYR A 128 -12.27 0.30 0.25
C TYR A 128 -13.48 0.46 1.19
N PRO A 129 -14.73 0.13 0.77
CA PRO A 129 -15.88 0.13 1.68
C PRO A 129 -15.71 -0.70 2.95
N LYS A 130 -15.16 -1.92 2.84
CA LYS A 130 -14.95 -2.82 4.00
C LYS A 130 -13.96 -2.23 5.00
N THR A 131 -12.83 -1.72 4.52
CA THR A 131 -11.84 -1.05 5.38
C THR A 131 -12.42 0.23 5.99
N GLU A 132 -13.12 1.04 5.20
CA GLU A 132 -13.73 2.28 5.71
C GLU A 132 -14.77 1.97 6.80
N ALA A 133 -15.64 0.99 6.59
CA ALA A 133 -16.61 0.55 7.60
C ALA A 133 -15.93 0.03 8.89
N ALA A 134 -14.82 -0.72 8.75
CA ALA A 134 -14.03 -1.16 9.90
C ALA A 134 -13.45 0.02 10.68
N LEU A 135 -12.83 0.98 9.99
CA LEU A 135 -12.28 2.17 10.63
C LEU A 135 -13.35 3.00 11.34
N ARG A 136 -14.54 3.11 10.76
CA ARG A 136 -15.63 3.85 11.38
C ARG A 136 -16.13 3.16 12.66
N ARG A 137 -16.18 1.82 12.69
CA ARG A 137 -16.48 1.06 13.92
C ARG A 137 -15.41 1.25 14.99
N VAL A 138 -14.13 1.25 14.61
CA VAL A 138 -13.01 1.54 15.51
C VAL A 138 -13.17 2.94 16.11
N GLU A 139 -13.41 3.96 15.28
CA GLU A 139 -13.61 5.33 15.74
C GLU A 139 -14.76 5.44 16.73
N ALA A 140 -15.91 4.83 16.41
CA ALA A 140 -17.09 4.85 17.27
C ALA A 140 -16.82 4.17 18.63
N ARG A 141 -16.17 2.99 18.65
CA ARG A 141 -15.86 2.30 19.91
C ARG A 141 -14.84 3.02 20.76
N ARG A 142 -13.88 3.72 20.14
CA ARG A 142 -12.77 4.38 20.83
C ARG A 142 -13.03 5.86 21.10
N GLY A 143 -14.18 6.40 20.68
CA GLY A 143 -14.50 7.82 20.81
C GLY A 143 -13.58 8.72 19.99
N LEU A 144 -13.07 8.25 18.85
CA LEU A 144 -12.20 9.02 17.96
C LEU A 144 -13.03 9.86 16.97
N SER A 145 -12.40 10.87 16.39
CA SER A 145 -13.01 11.73 15.40
C SER A 145 -13.47 10.95 14.17
N ALA A 146 -14.78 10.97 13.92
CA ALA A 146 -15.38 10.33 12.77
C ALA A 146 -14.99 11.08 11.49
N THR A 147 -14.13 10.49 10.66
CA THR A 147 -13.71 11.14 9.42
C THR A 147 -14.77 10.92 8.32
N PRO A 148 -15.26 11.95 7.62
CA PRO A 148 -16.15 11.76 6.48
C PRO A 148 -15.53 10.84 5.43
N GLY A 149 -16.17 9.69 5.23
CA GLY A 149 -15.76 8.69 4.26
C GLY A 149 -16.46 8.86 2.91
N ARG A 150 -16.01 8.15 1.86
CA ARG A 150 -16.68 8.13 0.53
C ARG A 150 -17.50 6.86 0.31
N HIS A 151 -17.17 5.80 1.05
CA HIS A 151 -17.53 4.43 0.73
C HIS A 151 -18.34 3.73 1.81
N ALA A 152 -18.28 4.19 3.06
CA ALA A 152 -19.04 3.65 4.18
C ALA A 152 -19.96 4.72 4.78
N PRO A 153 -21.18 4.32 5.22
CA PRO A 153 -22.04 5.19 6.01
C PRO A 153 -21.45 5.43 7.40
N SER A 154 -21.93 6.48 8.06
CA SER A 154 -21.67 6.72 9.47
C SER A 154 -22.20 5.53 10.30
N PRO A 155 -21.42 4.94 11.21
CA PRO A 155 -21.88 3.85 12.07
C PRO A 155 -22.97 4.30 13.04
N THR A 156 -22.93 5.56 13.47
CA THR A 156 -23.86 6.11 14.46
C THR A 156 -25.20 6.44 13.84
N THR A 157 -25.22 6.96 12.61
CA THR A 157 -26.44 7.47 11.97
C THR A 157 -26.91 6.64 10.78
N GLY A 158 -26.12 5.69 10.29
CA GLY A 158 -26.41 4.89 9.08
C GLY A 158 -26.40 5.70 7.78
N THR A 159 -26.25 7.02 7.84
CA THR A 159 -26.29 7.92 6.69
C THR A 159 -24.97 7.92 5.92
N ARG A 160 -25.05 8.05 4.60
CA ARG A 160 -23.88 8.11 3.73
C ARG A 160 -23.06 9.36 4.06
N MET A 161 -21.79 9.19 4.42
CA MET A 161 -20.89 10.32 4.63
C MET A 161 -20.51 10.92 3.27
N SER A 162 -20.52 12.25 3.18
CA SER A 162 -19.94 12.98 2.06
C SER A 162 -18.69 13.72 2.55
N GLY A 163 -17.51 13.29 2.13
CA GLY A 163 -16.31 14.10 2.30
C GLY A 163 -16.45 15.43 1.55
N GLY A 164 -15.92 16.51 2.14
CA GLY A 164 -15.82 17.80 1.47
C GLY A 164 -15.16 17.67 0.09
N ARG A 165 -15.52 18.56 -0.84
CA ARG A 165 -14.89 18.64 -2.17
C ARG A 165 -13.37 18.51 -2.00
N ARG A 166 -12.72 17.64 -2.80
CA ARG A 166 -11.25 17.54 -2.85
C ARG A 166 -10.70 18.97 -2.83
N ALA A 167 -9.79 19.27 -1.90
CA ALA A 167 -9.02 20.50 -1.95
C ALA A 167 -8.51 20.66 -3.40
N ILE A 168 -8.84 21.80 -4.01
CA ILE A 168 -8.36 22.13 -5.35
C ILE A 168 -6.84 22.01 -5.28
N ASN A 169 -6.25 21.18 -6.15
CA ASN A 169 -4.80 21.04 -6.18
C ASN A 169 -4.22 22.44 -6.44
N PRO A 170 -3.33 22.98 -5.59
CA PRO A 170 -2.77 24.32 -5.75
C PRO A 170 -2.07 24.55 -7.09
N HIS A 171 -1.66 23.47 -7.77
CA HIS A 171 -1.02 23.50 -9.08
C HIS A 171 -1.93 23.06 -10.23
N GLN A 172 -3.24 22.89 -9.97
CA GLN A 172 -4.19 22.66 -11.04
C GLN A 172 -4.46 23.99 -11.73
N HIS A 173 -3.98 24.13 -12.96
CA HIS A 173 -4.39 25.24 -13.83
C HIS A 173 -5.92 25.33 -13.85
N SER A 174 -6.44 26.50 -13.49
CA SER A 174 -7.86 26.84 -13.59
C SER A 174 -8.04 27.72 -14.81
N ALA A 175 -9.11 27.48 -15.57
CA ALA A 175 -9.55 28.46 -16.54
C ALA A 175 -10.32 29.58 -15.81
N PRO A 176 -10.37 30.80 -16.37
CA PRO A 176 -11.23 31.88 -15.88
C PRO A 176 -12.71 31.44 -15.80
N GLU A 177 -13.50 32.08 -14.94
CA GLU A 177 -14.94 31.78 -14.83
C GLU A 177 -15.68 32.05 -16.14
N SER A 178 -15.24 33.03 -16.93
CA SER A 178 -15.79 33.29 -18.27
C SER A 178 -15.67 32.08 -19.21
N VAL A 179 -14.55 31.36 -19.17
CA VAL A 179 -14.33 30.12 -19.93
C VAL A 179 -15.25 29.02 -19.43
N ARG A 180 -15.44 28.91 -18.11
CA ARG A 180 -16.40 27.96 -17.53
C ARG A 180 -17.82 28.27 -17.98
N GLN A 181 -18.23 29.53 -17.97
CA GLN A 181 -19.55 29.97 -18.42
C GLN A 181 -19.77 29.64 -19.89
N ALA A 182 -18.82 29.99 -20.77
CA ALA A 182 -18.89 29.66 -22.19
C ALA A 182 -19.15 28.17 -22.45
N LEU A 183 -18.42 27.28 -21.76
CA LEU A 183 -18.60 25.83 -21.85
C LEU A 183 -20.01 25.35 -21.45
N LEU A 184 -20.68 26.06 -20.55
CA LEU A 184 -21.98 25.65 -20.00
C LEU A 184 -23.16 26.31 -20.72
N THR A 185 -22.99 27.51 -21.27
CA THR A 185 -24.09 28.31 -21.82
C THR A 185 -24.12 28.38 -23.35
N ALA A 186 -22.99 28.13 -24.03
CA ALA A 186 -22.92 28.23 -25.50
C ALA A 186 -24.01 27.41 -26.19
N LYS A 187 -24.71 27.95 -27.18
CA LYS A 187 -25.83 27.25 -27.86
C LYS A 187 -25.40 26.50 -29.13
N SER A 188 -24.19 26.73 -29.59
CA SER A 188 -23.60 26.08 -30.77
C SER A 188 -22.09 25.93 -30.61
N TRP A 189 -21.48 25.05 -31.42
CA TRP A 189 -20.02 24.92 -31.48
C TRP A 189 -19.34 26.21 -31.92
N ASP A 190 -19.89 26.91 -32.91
CA ASP A 190 -19.35 28.19 -33.38
C ASP A 190 -19.38 29.26 -32.28
N GLY A 191 -20.48 29.36 -31.55
CA GLY A 191 -20.58 30.27 -30.40
C GLY A 191 -19.59 29.91 -29.29
N LEU A 192 -19.41 28.61 -29.02
CA LEU A 192 -18.43 28.15 -28.04
C LEU A 192 -17.00 28.55 -28.46
N HIS A 193 -16.62 28.34 -29.72
CA HIS A 193 -15.30 28.71 -30.22
C HIS A 193 -15.05 30.21 -30.15
N LYS A 194 -16.04 31.05 -30.51
CA LYS A 194 -15.93 32.51 -30.43
C LYS A 194 -15.74 32.99 -29.00
N GLU A 195 -16.56 32.50 -28.07
CA GLU A 195 -16.47 32.88 -26.65
C GLU A 195 -15.15 32.44 -26.01
N LEU A 196 -14.67 31.23 -26.32
CA LEU A 196 -13.37 30.77 -25.85
C LEU A 196 -12.24 31.62 -26.44
N ALA A 197 -12.26 31.87 -27.76
CA ALA A 197 -11.24 32.65 -28.45
C ALA A 197 -11.16 34.09 -27.93
N HIS A 198 -12.31 34.72 -27.65
CA HIS A 198 -12.38 36.05 -27.02
C HIS A 198 -11.67 36.09 -25.66
N ASN A 199 -11.69 34.98 -24.92
CA ASN A 199 -10.98 34.86 -23.63
C ASN A 199 -9.52 34.37 -23.78
N GLY A 200 -9.01 34.20 -25.01
CA GLY A 200 -7.67 33.67 -25.27
C GLY A 200 -7.55 32.15 -25.15
N TRP A 201 -8.68 31.43 -25.20
CA TRP A 201 -8.74 29.98 -25.09
C TRP A 201 -9.22 29.32 -26.38
N GLN A 202 -8.78 28.09 -26.60
CA GLN A 202 -9.24 27.25 -27.71
C GLN A 202 -9.69 25.90 -27.18
N ILE A 203 -10.62 25.23 -27.86
CA ILE A 203 -11.07 23.87 -27.51
C ILE A 203 -10.70 22.89 -28.63
N GLU A 204 -10.04 21.80 -28.24
CA GLU A 204 -9.67 20.70 -29.12
C GLU A 204 -10.37 19.42 -28.66
N ASN A 205 -10.98 18.71 -29.61
CA ASN A 205 -11.51 17.38 -29.38
C ASN A 205 -10.41 16.33 -29.55
N VAL A 206 -10.13 15.59 -28.49
CA VAL A 206 -9.21 14.45 -28.52
C VAL A 206 -9.96 13.20 -28.94
N GLN A 207 -9.40 12.48 -29.91
CA GLN A 207 -9.85 11.16 -30.31
C GLN A 207 -8.82 10.11 -29.87
N LYS A 208 -9.30 8.91 -29.49
CA LYS A 208 -8.46 7.74 -29.22
C LYS A 208 -8.93 6.60 -30.12
N GLY A 209 -8.26 6.42 -31.25
CA GLY A 209 -8.76 5.59 -32.35
C GLY A 209 -10.08 6.17 -32.89
N LYS A 210 -11.06 5.31 -33.17
CA LYS A 210 -12.39 5.73 -33.67
C LYS A 210 -13.32 6.32 -32.59
N ARG A 211 -12.89 6.44 -31.33
CA ARG A 211 -13.74 6.89 -30.21
C ARG A 211 -13.34 8.29 -29.74
N PRO A 212 -14.31 9.20 -29.47
CA PRO A 212 -14.01 10.47 -28.82
C PRO A 212 -13.50 10.21 -27.40
N ALA A 213 -12.34 10.79 -27.07
CA ALA A 213 -11.65 10.59 -25.80
C ALA A 213 -11.87 11.75 -24.83
N GLY A 214 -12.10 12.97 -25.31
CA GLY A 214 -12.40 14.13 -24.47
C GLY A 214 -12.23 15.46 -25.19
N ALA A 215 -12.47 16.57 -24.47
CA ALA A 215 -12.20 17.92 -24.95
C ALA A 215 -11.11 18.55 -24.08
N ILE A 216 -10.13 19.20 -24.70
CA ILE A 216 -9.02 19.90 -24.05
C ILE A 216 -9.14 21.38 -24.40
N LEU A 217 -9.05 22.23 -23.39
CA LEU A 217 -8.82 23.66 -23.56
C LEU A 217 -7.34 23.97 -23.59
N ILE A 218 -6.96 24.82 -24.53
CA ILE A 218 -5.62 25.40 -24.66
C ILE A 218 -5.74 26.86 -24.25
N GLY A 219 -5.01 27.26 -23.22
CA GLY A 219 -4.95 28.64 -22.76
C GLY A 219 -3.85 29.46 -23.42
N PRO A 220 -3.79 30.77 -23.12
CA PRO A 220 -2.87 31.71 -23.77
C PRO A 220 -1.39 31.41 -23.48
N ASP A 221 -1.07 30.79 -22.35
CA ASP A 221 0.28 30.41 -21.95
C ASP A 221 0.66 28.99 -22.41
N GLY A 222 -0.16 28.38 -23.29
CA GLY A 222 0.00 27.01 -23.76
C GLY A 222 -0.45 25.93 -22.76
N GLN A 223 -1.11 26.31 -21.66
CA GLN A 223 -1.67 25.37 -20.69
C GLN A 223 -2.78 24.52 -21.32
N ARG A 224 -2.73 23.19 -21.09
CA ARG A 224 -3.71 22.25 -21.60
C ARG A 224 -4.55 21.68 -20.47
N ILE A 225 -5.85 22.00 -20.44
CA ILE A 225 -6.78 21.62 -19.38
C ILE A 225 -7.94 20.82 -19.96
N ALA A 226 -8.21 19.63 -19.44
CA ALA A 226 -9.41 18.89 -19.88
C ALA A 226 -10.68 19.66 -19.47
N ALA A 227 -11.62 19.88 -20.40
CA ALA A 227 -12.85 20.61 -20.13
C ALA A 227 -13.66 20.00 -18.96
N GLY A 228 -13.68 18.66 -18.88
CA GLY A 228 -14.31 17.92 -17.77
C GLY A 228 -13.66 18.13 -16.39
N LYS A 229 -12.43 18.67 -16.33
CA LYS A 229 -11.77 19.08 -15.08
C LYS A 229 -12.15 20.50 -14.66
N ILE A 230 -12.59 21.35 -15.58
CA ILE A 230 -13.13 22.68 -15.29
C ILE A 230 -14.56 22.53 -14.79
N ASP A 231 -15.39 21.79 -15.53
CA ASP A 231 -16.73 21.44 -15.08
C ASP A 231 -17.16 20.06 -15.62
N ARG A 232 -17.80 19.25 -14.78
CA ARG A 232 -18.33 17.94 -15.21
C ARG A 232 -19.47 18.06 -16.21
N GLY A 233 -20.11 19.22 -16.32
CA GLY A 233 -21.06 19.57 -17.38
C GLY A 233 -20.39 19.74 -18.75
N ALA A 234 -19.10 20.03 -18.80
CA ALA A 234 -18.34 20.37 -20.01
C ALA A 234 -17.54 19.19 -20.60
N THR A 235 -17.84 17.94 -20.24
CA THR A 235 -17.22 16.79 -20.91
C THR A 235 -17.62 16.75 -22.39
N LEU A 236 -16.74 16.26 -23.27
CA LEU A 236 -17.03 16.18 -24.72
C LEU A 236 -18.36 15.49 -25.04
N SER A 237 -18.71 14.41 -24.32
CA SER A 237 -20.00 13.73 -24.53
C SER A 237 -21.19 14.64 -24.24
N LYS A 238 -21.14 15.45 -23.18
CA LYS A 238 -22.20 16.41 -22.83
C LYS A 238 -22.23 17.61 -23.76
N LEU A 239 -21.06 18.11 -24.16
CA LEU A 239 -20.97 19.17 -25.18
C LEU A 239 -21.59 18.70 -26.49
N ARG A 240 -21.29 17.48 -26.95
CA ARG A 240 -21.92 16.91 -28.15
C ARG A 240 -23.41 16.66 -27.99
N ALA A 241 -23.85 16.17 -26.83
CA ALA A 241 -25.27 15.99 -26.56
C ALA A 241 -26.05 17.31 -26.65
N ARG A 242 -25.42 18.43 -26.27
CA ARG A 242 -26.04 19.75 -26.23
C ARG A 242 -25.87 20.56 -27.52
N LEU A 243 -24.70 20.49 -28.15
CA LEU A 243 -24.30 21.30 -29.31
C LEU A 243 -24.33 20.53 -30.62
N GLY A 244 -24.58 19.22 -30.58
CA GLY A 244 -24.56 18.32 -31.73
C GLY A 244 -23.15 17.85 -32.14
N SER A 245 -23.06 17.24 -33.32
CA SER A 245 -21.81 16.79 -33.93
C SER A 245 -21.06 17.96 -34.55
N GLU A 246 -19.81 18.15 -34.13
CA GLU A 246 -18.96 19.20 -34.69
C GLU A 246 -18.39 18.79 -36.05
N LYS A 247 -18.40 19.70 -37.04
CA LYS A 247 -17.65 19.52 -38.30
C LYS A 247 -16.17 19.66 -37.99
N THR A 248 -15.45 18.55 -37.85
CA THR A 248 -14.02 18.55 -37.51
C THR A 248 -13.20 19.30 -38.56
N LYS A 249 -12.53 20.41 -38.19
CA LYS A 249 -11.29 20.79 -38.87
C LYS A 249 -10.22 19.81 -38.41
N SER A 250 -9.98 18.79 -39.24
CA SER A 250 -8.90 17.82 -39.06
C SER A 250 -7.56 18.52 -39.24
N THR A 251 -6.97 19.04 -38.19
CA THR A 251 -5.51 19.20 -38.13
C THR A 251 -4.93 17.87 -37.69
N ALA A 252 -4.73 16.99 -38.66
CA ALA A 252 -3.91 15.79 -38.47
C ALA A 252 -2.48 16.26 -38.21
N ASN A 253 -2.08 16.30 -36.94
CA ASN A 253 -0.67 16.31 -36.58
C ASN A 253 -0.37 14.97 -35.90
N PRO A 254 0.54 14.14 -36.45
CA PRO A 254 0.88 12.87 -35.86
C PRO A 254 1.44 13.12 -34.46
N ILE A 255 0.89 12.40 -33.48
CA ILE A 255 1.41 12.38 -32.12
C ILE A 255 2.80 11.77 -32.19
N SER A 256 3.83 12.63 -32.30
CA SER A 256 5.19 12.26 -31.94
C SER A 256 5.16 11.82 -30.49
N ALA A 257 5.43 10.54 -30.28
CA ALA A 257 5.58 9.94 -28.97
C ALA A 257 6.73 10.65 -28.26
N ARG A 258 6.40 11.65 -27.44
CA ARG A 258 7.35 12.27 -26.53
C ARG A 258 7.60 11.28 -25.40
N THR A 259 8.55 10.38 -25.65
CA THR A 259 9.19 9.52 -24.67
C THR A 259 9.75 10.43 -23.58
N THR A 260 9.05 10.53 -22.46
CA THR A 260 9.66 11.04 -21.23
C THR A 260 10.64 9.97 -20.79
N SER A 261 11.89 10.09 -21.25
CA SER A 261 13.00 9.29 -20.73
C SER A 261 13.30 9.76 -19.30
N LYS A 262 12.46 9.34 -18.35
CA LYS A 262 12.97 9.12 -17.00
C LYS A 262 13.74 7.82 -17.08
N LYS A 263 15.04 7.90 -17.38
CA LYS A 263 15.99 6.82 -17.09
C LYS A 263 15.72 6.41 -15.64
N PRO A 264 15.25 5.19 -15.35
CA PRO A 264 15.35 4.67 -14.00
C PRO A 264 16.84 4.62 -13.70
N LEU A 265 17.27 5.22 -12.60
CA LEU A 265 18.61 4.99 -12.07
C LEU A 265 18.77 3.48 -11.92
N ALA A 266 19.58 2.88 -12.79
CA ALA A 266 19.84 1.46 -12.78
C ALA A 266 20.73 1.17 -11.57
N LEU A 267 20.09 0.91 -10.43
CA LEU A 267 20.75 0.20 -9.34
C LEU A 267 21.04 -1.21 -9.85
N ALA A 268 22.33 -1.55 -9.92
CA ALA A 268 22.78 -2.89 -10.26
C ALA A 268 21.99 -3.92 -9.43
N LYS A 269 21.45 -4.93 -10.12
CA LYS A 269 20.76 -6.03 -9.47
C LYS A 269 21.79 -6.74 -8.56
N PRO A 270 21.53 -6.93 -7.26
CA PRO A 270 22.38 -7.81 -6.47
C PRO A 270 22.35 -9.20 -7.09
N SER A 271 23.54 -9.78 -7.33
CA SER A 271 23.66 -11.16 -7.76
C SER A 271 22.96 -12.06 -6.74
N GLY A 272 22.12 -12.98 -7.23
CA GLY A 272 21.33 -13.91 -6.39
C GLY A 272 19.87 -13.53 -6.13
N ALA A 273 19.36 -12.39 -6.63
CA ALA A 273 17.92 -12.12 -6.58
C ALA A 273 17.16 -13.02 -7.58
N ILE A 274 16.40 -14.00 -7.10
CA ILE A 274 15.55 -14.85 -7.93
C ILE A 274 14.54 -13.97 -8.68
N ASP A 275 14.60 -13.98 -10.02
CA ASP A 275 13.68 -13.24 -10.88
C ASP A 275 12.32 -13.96 -10.96
N TRP A 276 11.48 -13.68 -9.96
CA TRP A 276 10.15 -14.26 -9.86
C TRP A 276 9.22 -13.92 -11.03
N LYS A 277 9.50 -12.85 -11.80
CA LYS A 277 8.72 -12.56 -13.01
C LYS A 277 9.00 -13.57 -14.13
N LYS A 278 10.24 -14.07 -14.23
CA LYS A 278 10.63 -15.11 -15.19
C LYS A 278 10.14 -16.49 -14.76
N LYS A 279 10.36 -16.90 -13.49
CA LYS A 279 9.89 -18.19 -12.95
C LYS A 279 8.36 -18.33 -12.92
N ARG A 280 7.61 -17.24 -12.91
CA ARG A 280 6.14 -17.27 -12.94
C ARG A 280 5.56 -17.62 -14.33
N LYS A 281 6.36 -17.52 -15.40
CA LYS A 281 5.97 -17.89 -16.77
C LYS A 281 6.30 -19.34 -17.14
N SER A 282 6.95 -20.11 -16.26
CA SER A 282 7.29 -21.52 -16.54
C SER A 282 6.15 -22.50 -16.22
N ASN A 283 6.24 -23.70 -16.81
CA ASN A 283 5.33 -24.84 -16.68
C ASN A 283 4.87 -25.06 -15.21
N PRO A 284 3.56 -25.19 -14.94
CA PRO A 284 3.01 -25.49 -13.61
C PRO A 284 3.72 -26.61 -12.81
N GLU A 285 4.14 -27.69 -13.46
CA GLU A 285 4.82 -28.81 -12.79
C GLU A 285 6.23 -28.44 -12.30
N GLN A 286 7.00 -27.73 -13.14
CA GLN A 286 8.32 -27.24 -12.76
C GLN A 286 8.21 -26.24 -11.61
N ARG A 287 7.10 -25.48 -11.53
CA ARG A 287 6.84 -24.55 -10.43
C ARG A 287 6.51 -25.25 -9.12
N LEU A 288 5.79 -26.38 -9.15
CA LEU A 288 5.55 -27.19 -7.96
C LEU A 288 6.86 -27.76 -7.40
N LYS A 289 7.75 -28.24 -8.29
CA LYS A 289 9.10 -28.68 -7.92
C LYS A 289 9.94 -27.55 -7.32
N ASP A 290 9.91 -26.35 -7.93
CA ASP A 290 10.61 -25.17 -7.39
C ASP A 290 10.06 -24.72 -6.02
N ILE A 291 8.73 -24.76 -5.82
CA ILE A 291 8.09 -24.43 -4.52
C ILE A 291 8.46 -25.47 -3.47
N ALA A 292 8.44 -26.75 -3.81
CA ALA A 292 8.83 -27.84 -2.91
C ALA A 292 10.31 -27.73 -2.51
N GLN A 293 11.18 -27.42 -3.48
CA GLN A 293 12.61 -27.22 -3.22
C GLN A 293 12.87 -25.99 -2.33
N ILE A 294 12.21 -24.87 -2.59
CA ILE A 294 12.36 -23.67 -1.75
C ILE A 294 11.74 -23.88 -0.37
N GLY A 295 10.62 -24.58 -0.27
CA GLY A 295 10.02 -24.99 0.99
C GLY A 295 10.99 -25.85 1.81
N ALA A 296 11.64 -26.83 1.17
CA ALA A 296 12.66 -27.66 1.79
C ALA A 296 13.90 -26.85 2.22
N GLU A 297 14.42 -25.97 1.36
CA GLU A 297 15.56 -25.10 1.69
C GLU A 297 15.24 -24.13 2.84
N THR A 298 14.02 -23.60 2.89
CA THR A 298 13.56 -22.71 3.97
C THR A 298 13.35 -23.48 5.27
N ALA A 299 12.78 -24.69 5.20
CA ALA A 299 12.63 -25.56 6.36
C ALA A 299 14.00 -25.98 6.93
N ILE A 300 14.98 -26.30 6.07
CA ILE A 300 16.36 -26.60 6.49
C ILE A 300 17.03 -25.38 7.15
N GLN A 301 16.82 -24.17 6.62
CA GLN A 301 17.34 -22.94 7.24
C GLN A 301 16.69 -22.63 8.60
N LEU A 302 15.39 -22.90 8.76
CA LEU A 302 14.65 -22.74 10.01
C LEU A 302 15.07 -23.78 11.07
N VAL A 303 15.22 -25.06 10.69
CA VAL A 303 15.71 -26.11 11.59
C VAL A 303 17.15 -25.83 12.03
N GLY A 304 18.00 -25.33 11.13
CA GLY A 304 19.38 -24.94 11.46
C GLY A 304 19.51 -23.72 12.38
N THR A 305 18.51 -22.83 12.44
CA THR A 305 18.49 -21.69 13.37
C THR A 305 18.05 -22.11 14.77
N VAL A 306 17.16 -23.10 14.90
CA VAL A 306 16.78 -23.70 16.19
C VAL A 306 17.96 -24.47 16.81
N SER A 307 18.73 -25.23 16.01
CA SER A 307 19.91 -25.95 16.53
C SER A 307 21.06 -25.03 17.00
N LYS A 308 21.22 -23.84 16.41
CA LYS A 308 22.25 -22.87 16.86
C LYS A 308 21.87 -22.06 18.10
N ALA A 309 20.58 -22.01 18.44
CA ALA A 309 20.11 -21.38 19.68
C ALA A 309 20.18 -22.32 20.90
N ALA A 310 20.41 -23.63 20.69
CA ALA A 310 20.42 -24.65 21.73
C ALA A 310 21.81 -25.15 22.17
N THR A 311 22.91 -24.50 21.75
CA THR A 311 24.26 -24.89 22.19
C THR A 311 24.70 -24.01 23.37
N PRO A 312 24.90 -24.57 24.59
CA PRO A 312 25.54 -23.82 25.66
C PRO A 312 27.00 -23.55 25.24
N ARG A 313 27.48 -22.32 25.39
CA ARG A 313 28.91 -21.99 25.28
C ARG A 313 29.67 -22.67 26.42
N GLY A 314 30.10 -23.92 26.20
CA GLY A 314 31.09 -24.59 27.02
C GLY A 314 32.47 -24.00 26.75
N GLY A 315 32.93 -23.10 27.61
CA GLY A 315 34.31 -22.64 27.63
C GLY A 315 35.23 -23.78 28.07
N LEU A 316 36.13 -24.18 27.16
CA LEU A 316 37.30 -24.99 27.50
C LEU A 316 38.23 -24.17 28.40
N ILE A 317 38.43 -24.60 29.64
CA ILE A 317 39.62 -24.25 30.43
C ILE A 317 40.49 -25.50 30.51
N GLY A 318 41.65 -25.40 29.88
CA GLY A 318 42.68 -26.43 29.84
C GLY A 318 43.34 -26.64 31.20
N THR A 319 43.66 -27.91 31.45
CA THR A 319 44.39 -28.44 32.60
C THR A 319 45.86 -28.05 32.59
N ASN A 320 46.44 -27.68 33.74
CA ASN A 320 47.75 -28.20 34.16
C ASN A 320 48.03 -28.01 35.67
N ARG A 321 48.34 -29.14 36.36
CA ARG A 321 49.29 -29.38 37.49
C ARG A 321 49.36 -28.33 38.62
N LYS A 322 49.36 -28.67 39.92
CA LYS A 322 50.20 -29.65 40.65
C LYS A 322 49.74 -29.70 42.13
N ALA A 323 50.09 -30.78 42.84
CA ALA A 323 49.72 -31.09 44.22
C ALA A 323 50.42 -30.24 45.30
N SER A 324 49.70 -29.96 46.40
CA SER A 324 50.23 -29.98 47.78
C SER A 324 49.09 -29.94 48.80
N THR A 325 48.95 -31.01 49.59
CA THR A 325 48.25 -31.06 50.88
C THR A 325 49.05 -30.24 51.91
N PRO A 326 48.44 -29.70 53.00
CA PRO A 326 48.25 -30.55 54.17
C PRO A 326 47.03 -30.24 55.09
N THR A 327 46.53 -31.33 55.70
CA THR A 327 45.98 -31.50 57.06
C THR A 327 45.02 -30.49 57.71
N ARG A 328 43.76 -30.94 57.81
CA ARG A 328 43.01 -31.26 59.05
C ARG A 328 43.05 -30.25 60.22
N LYS A 329 41.89 -29.63 60.51
CA LYS A 329 41.31 -29.64 61.88
C LYS A 329 39.79 -29.33 61.85
N ARG A 330 39.04 -30.26 62.46
CA ARG A 330 37.63 -30.16 62.81
C ARG A 330 37.40 -29.09 63.88
N LYS A 331 36.26 -28.38 63.81
CA LYS A 331 35.36 -28.11 64.95
C LYS A 331 34.00 -27.62 64.41
N ARG A 332 32.93 -28.37 64.70
CA ARG A 332 31.52 -27.90 64.67
C ARG A 332 31.21 -27.24 66.06
N PRO A 333 29.95 -26.87 66.36
CA PRO A 333 29.30 -25.60 66.04
C PRO A 333 28.88 -24.87 67.34
N SER A 334 28.46 -23.61 67.25
CA SER A 334 27.61 -23.02 68.30
C SER A 334 26.46 -22.23 67.68
N ALA A 335 25.27 -22.56 68.16
CA ALA A 335 24.01 -21.93 67.84
C ALA A 335 23.91 -20.54 68.48
N ARG A 336 23.16 -19.63 67.85
CA ARG A 336 22.17 -18.82 68.58
C ARG A 336 21.13 -18.22 67.64
N LEU A 337 19.87 -18.49 68.00
CA LEU A 337 18.67 -17.75 67.64
C LEU A 337 18.77 -16.28 68.09
N GLY A 338 18.05 -15.39 67.39
CA GLY A 338 17.66 -14.09 67.95
C GLY A 338 17.17 -13.09 66.90
N LEU A 339 15.84 -13.08 66.70
CA LEU A 339 14.94 -12.02 66.20
C LEU A 339 15.17 -11.43 64.80
#